data_AF-A0A8J7L3I1-F1
#
_entry.id   AF-A0A8J7L3I1-F1
#
_cell.length_a   1.000
_cell.length_b   1.000
_cell.length_c   1.000
_cell.angle_alpha   90.00
_cell.angle_beta   90.00
_cell.angle_gamma   90.00
#
_symmetry.space_group_name_H-M   'P 1'
#
loop_
_entity.id
_entity.type
_entity.pdbx_description
1 polymer ?
#
loop_
_entity_poly.entity_id
_entity_poly.type
_entity_poly.pdbx_seq_one_letter_code
_entity_poly.pdbx_strand_id
1 'polypeptide(L)'
;MAAFLYPIYTLATFGLAIWGIILFQQSHRVSTILLIVVVAGMIYDNLIVSVGRLINEGALLKLLNRLRFLFHNLCVPLLVVVAVNLANIAGVPWANNSILYKSCWAIAIALITLGLLTDFRQLELIPTAFAGTLRYKPKSCGVPILTILTALLVAVVGFCIWHQTQWLWMFVGTLIMLVGNALPKSIFGPLLGSVVDCIFILTLLATDLMMSEFMH
;
A
#
# COMPACT_ATOMS: atom_id res chain seq x y z
N MET A 1 24.04 1.25 8.14
CA MET A 1 22.76 0.93 8.82
C MET A 1 21.62 0.65 7.84
N ALA A 2 21.20 1.60 7.01
CA ALA A 2 19.99 1.44 6.18
C ALA A 2 20.03 0.26 5.18
N ALA A 3 21.20 -0.03 4.59
CA ALA A 3 21.37 -1.15 3.66
C ALA A 3 21.11 -2.54 4.28
N PHE A 4 21.20 -2.69 5.61
CA PHE A 4 20.92 -3.96 6.30
C PHE A 4 19.47 -4.10 6.75
N LEU A 5 18.75 -2.97 6.91
CA LEU A 5 17.35 -2.98 7.34
C LEU A 5 16.39 -3.25 6.17
N TYR A 6 16.69 -2.77 4.97
CA TYR A 6 15.86 -3.04 3.78
C TYR A 6 15.69 -4.53 3.44
N PRO A 7 16.73 -5.39 3.52
CA PRO A 7 16.58 -6.84 3.38
C PRO A 7 15.66 -7.46 4.42
N ILE A 8 15.71 -7.01 5.67
CA ILE A 8 14.82 -7.48 6.75
C ILE A 8 13.37 -7.11 6.43
N TYR A 9 13.11 -5.90 5.98
CA TYR A 9 11.77 -5.49 5.56
C TYR A 9 11.28 -6.25 4.34
N THR A 10 12.18 -6.51 3.39
CA THR A 10 11.86 -7.33 2.21
C THR A 10 11.41 -8.72 2.67
N LEU A 11 12.16 -9.36 3.57
CA LEU A 11 11.80 -10.66 4.17
C LEU A 11 10.48 -10.59 4.95
N ALA A 12 10.24 -9.54 5.73
CA ALA A 12 8.97 -9.34 6.43
C ALA A 12 7.79 -9.22 5.45
N THR A 13 7.94 -8.46 4.38
CA THR A 13 6.91 -8.34 3.33
C THR A 13 6.69 -9.65 2.56
N PHE A 14 7.73 -10.46 2.37
CA PHE A 14 7.58 -11.83 1.85
C PHE A 14 6.80 -12.72 2.83
N GLY A 15 7.05 -12.62 4.13
CA GLY A 15 6.26 -13.31 5.15
C GLY A 15 4.78 -12.94 5.09
N LEU A 16 4.48 -11.64 4.95
CA LEU A 16 3.11 -11.15 4.77
C LEU A 16 2.47 -11.65 3.47
N ALA A 17 3.22 -11.75 2.37
CA ALA A 17 2.73 -12.32 1.12
C ALA A 17 2.38 -13.80 1.27
N ILE A 18 3.25 -14.59 1.92
CA ILE A 18 2.99 -16.00 2.21
C ILE A 18 1.74 -16.15 3.07
N TRP A 19 1.60 -15.34 4.11
CA TRP A 19 0.40 -15.35 4.96
C TRP A 19 -0.85 -15.00 4.17
N GLY A 20 -0.80 -13.98 3.31
CA GLY A 20 -1.89 -13.62 2.40
C GLY A 20 -2.27 -14.76 1.46
N ILE A 21 -1.30 -15.48 0.89
CA ILE A 21 -1.55 -16.66 0.03
C ILE A 21 -2.23 -17.78 0.82
N ILE A 22 -1.76 -18.08 2.02
CA ILE A 22 -2.37 -19.09 2.90
C ILE A 22 -3.83 -18.71 3.21
N LEU A 23 -4.07 -17.44 3.56
CA LEU A 23 -5.41 -16.93 3.84
C LEU A 23 -6.32 -16.98 2.60
N PHE A 24 -5.76 -16.75 1.41
CA PHE A 24 -6.50 -16.86 0.16
C PHE A 24 -6.89 -18.31 -0.15
N GLN A 25 -6.00 -19.27 0.08
CA GLN A 25 -6.30 -20.70 -0.12
C GLN A 25 -7.45 -21.18 0.79
N GLN A 26 -7.65 -20.53 1.94
CA GLN A 26 -8.74 -20.85 2.86
C GLN A 26 -10.04 -20.13 2.49
N SER A 27 -9.97 -18.85 2.12
CA SER A 27 -11.15 -17.98 1.99
C SER A 27 -11.64 -17.75 0.55
N HIS A 28 -10.76 -17.86 -0.45
CA HIS A 28 -11.00 -17.54 -1.87
C HIS A 28 -11.60 -16.15 -2.13
N ARG A 29 -11.33 -15.17 -1.25
CA ARG A 29 -11.92 -13.84 -1.32
C ARG A 29 -11.20 -12.90 -2.27
N VAL A 30 -11.98 -11.99 -2.86
CA VAL A 30 -11.46 -10.91 -3.73
C VAL A 30 -10.59 -9.93 -2.92
N SER A 31 -10.97 -9.61 -1.68
CA SER A 31 -10.17 -8.78 -0.76
C SER A 31 -8.74 -9.32 -0.61
N THR A 32 -8.59 -10.62 -0.39
CA THR A 32 -7.30 -11.27 -0.17
C THR A 32 -6.44 -11.27 -1.44
N ILE A 33 -7.02 -11.55 -2.62
CA ILE A 33 -6.28 -11.46 -3.90
C ILE A 33 -5.74 -10.04 -4.11
N LEU A 34 -6.60 -9.03 -3.93
CA LEU A 34 -6.21 -7.64 -4.11
C LEU A 34 -5.12 -7.23 -3.11
N LEU A 35 -5.21 -7.69 -1.85
CA LEU A 35 -4.15 -7.50 -0.87
C LEU A 35 -2.84 -8.14 -1.31
N ILE A 36 -2.85 -9.39 -1.81
CA ILE A 36 -1.65 -10.05 -2.35
C ILE A 36 -1.02 -9.23 -3.48
N VAL A 37 -1.83 -8.68 -4.39
CA VAL A 37 -1.36 -7.80 -5.47
C VAL A 37 -0.68 -6.54 -4.91
N VAL A 38 -1.26 -5.91 -3.88
CA VAL A 38 -0.64 -4.75 -3.22
C VAL A 38 0.68 -5.13 -2.54
N VAL A 39 0.72 -6.26 -1.84
CA VAL A 39 1.94 -6.75 -1.19
C VAL A 39 3.03 -7.06 -2.22
N ALA A 40 2.68 -7.63 -3.37
CA ALA A 40 3.64 -7.86 -4.46
C ALA A 40 4.25 -6.54 -4.97
N GLY A 41 3.45 -5.48 -5.10
CA GLY A 41 3.93 -4.14 -5.43
C GLY A 41 4.92 -3.60 -4.39
N MET A 42 4.66 -3.84 -3.09
CA MET A 42 5.56 -3.44 -2.00
C MET A 42 6.87 -4.23 -1.97
N ILE A 43 6.81 -5.54 -2.24
CA ILE A 43 8.01 -6.38 -2.38
C ILE A 43 8.89 -5.82 -3.50
N TYR A 44 8.30 -5.49 -4.65
CA TYR A 44 9.02 -4.87 -5.76
C TYR A 44 9.65 -3.54 -5.34
N ASP A 45 8.91 -2.65 -4.66
CA ASP A 45 9.43 -1.37 -4.17
C ASP A 45 10.67 -1.54 -3.28
N ASN A 46 10.57 -2.40 -2.27
CA ASN A 46 11.65 -2.68 -1.33
C ASN A 46 12.85 -3.37 -2.02
N LEU A 47 12.60 -4.26 -2.99
CA LEU A 47 13.65 -4.95 -3.75
C LEU A 47 14.45 -3.97 -4.61
N ILE A 48 13.79 -3.09 -5.35
CA ILE A 48 14.47 -2.09 -6.19
C ILE A 48 15.30 -1.13 -5.34
N VAL A 49 14.81 -0.73 -4.16
CA VAL A 49 15.60 0.10 -3.23
C VAL A 49 16.83 -0.66 -2.70
N SER A 50 16.68 -1.95 -2.39
CA SER A 50 17.76 -2.79 -1.88
C SER A 50 18.86 -3.02 -2.92
N VAL A 51 18.48 -3.34 -4.16
CA VAL A 51 19.41 -3.71 -5.24
C VAL A 51 19.94 -2.47 -5.97
N GLY A 52 19.37 -1.28 -5.75
CA GLY A 52 19.72 -0.06 -6.48
C GLY A 52 21.21 0.32 -6.44
N ARG A 53 21.91 0.02 -5.34
CA ARG A 53 23.37 0.24 -5.25
C ARG A 53 24.17 -0.74 -6.11
N LEU A 54 23.70 -1.97 -6.29
CA LEU A 54 24.38 -2.99 -7.11
C LEU A 54 24.25 -2.69 -8.61
N ILE A 55 23.13 -2.10 -9.02
CA ILE A 55 22.87 -1.73 -10.43
C ILE A 55 23.66 -0.48 -10.85
N ASN A 56 23.98 0.41 -9.89
CA ASN A 56 24.54 1.74 -10.12
C ASN A 56 23.61 2.68 -10.91
N GLU A 57 24.05 3.93 -11.06
CA GLU A 57 23.30 4.95 -11.79
C GLU A 57 23.24 4.60 -13.28
N GLY A 58 22.08 4.75 -13.90
CA GLY A 58 21.91 4.47 -15.33
C GLY A 58 20.46 4.31 -15.76
N ALA A 59 20.28 4.08 -17.06
CA ALA A 59 18.96 3.91 -17.68
C ALA A 59 18.17 2.74 -17.07
N LEU A 60 18.85 1.65 -16.70
CA LEU A 60 18.22 0.48 -16.08
C LEU A 60 17.60 0.82 -14.71
N LEU A 61 18.37 1.42 -13.81
CA LEU A 61 17.87 1.81 -12.48
C LEU A 61 16.76 2.87 -12.58
N LYS A 62 16.85 3.77 -13.55
CA LYS A 62 15.79 4.75 -13.85
C LYS A 62 14.50 4.06 -14.31
N LEU A 63 14.57 3.06 -15.19
CA LEU A 63 13.41 2.29 -15.64
C LEU A 63 12.75 1.52 -14.49
N LEU A 64 13.54 0.83 -13.65
CA LEU A 64 13.03 0.09 -12.50
C LEU A 64 12.33 1.01 -11.48
N ASN A 65 12.90 2.18 -11.21
CA ASN A 65 12.24 3.17 -10.35
C ASN A 65 10.96 3.73 -11.01
N ARG A 66 10.92 3.88 -12.34
CA ARG A 66 9.69 4.28 -13.04
C ARG A 66 8.59 3.23 -12.89
N LEU A 67 8.91 1.94 -13.04
CA LEU A 67 7.96 0.85 -12.80
C LEU A 67 7.48 0.82 -11.34
N ARG A 68 8.35 1.19 -10.39
CA ARG A 68 7.99 1.31 -8.98
C ARG A 68 6.86 2.33 -8.76
N PHE A 69 6.99 3.53 -9.34
CA PHE A 69 5.94 4.55 -9.28
C PHE A 69 4.67 4.13 -10.03
N LEU A 70 4.82 3.39 -11.14
CA LEU A 70 3.67 2.81 -11.86
C LEU A 70 2.90 1.84 -10.94
N PHE A 71 3.58 0.86 -10.35
CA PHE A 71 2.93 -0.11 -9.46
C PHE A 71 2.31 0.57 -8.24
N HIS A 72 2.98 1.56 -7.66
CA HIS A 72 2.40 2.32 -6.55
C HIS A 72 1.06 2.98 -6.95
N ASN A 73 1.03 3.67 -8.10
CA ASN A 73 -0.17 4.36 -8.58
C ASN A 73 -1.30 3.39 -8.98
N LEU A 74 -0.96 2.15 -9.34
CA LEU A 74 -1.95 1.10 -9.64
C LEU A 74 -2.46 0.40 -8.37
N CYS A 75 -1.57 0.01 -7.46
CA CYS A 75 -1.87 -0.83 -6.32
C CYS A 75 -2.57 -0.06 -5.19
N VAL A 76 -2.13 1.15 -4.88
CA VAL A 76 -2.65 1.89 -3.71
C VAL A 76 -4.16 2.13 -3.81
N PRO A 77 -4.73 2.61 -4.93
CA PRO A 77 -6.17 2.84 -5.01
C PRO A 77 -7.03 1.57 -4.88
N LEU A 78 -6.48 0.38 -5.18
CA LEU A 78 -7.18 -0.89 -4.98
C LEU A 78 -7.50 -1.17 -3.51
N LEU A 79 -6.77 -0.56 -2.58
CA LEU A 79 -7.04 -0.66 -1.15
C LEU A 79 -8.42 -0.11 -0.76
N VAL A 80 -8.99 0.83 -1.54
CA VAL A 80 -10.37 1.29 -1.34
C VAL A 80 -11.36 0.15 -1.56
N VAL A 81 -11.13 -0.64 -2.62
CA VAL A 81 -11.97 -1.80 -2.93
C VAL A 81 -11.84 -2.87 -1.84
N VAL A 82 -10.60 -3.15 -1.40
CA VAL A 82 -10.33 -4.07 -0.29
C VAL A 82 -11.08 -3.64 0.96
N ALA A 83 -10.93 -2.38 1.36
CA ALA A 83 -11.55 -1.83 2.55
C ALA A 83 -13.07 -1.99 2.55
N VAL A 84 -13.72 -1.68 1.42
CA VAL A 84 -15.17 -1.77 1.30
C VAL A 84 -15.65 -3.22 1.24
N ASN A 85 -14.88 -4.11 0.62
CA ASN A 85 -15.19 -5.55 0.64
C ASN A 85 -15.10 -6.11 2.07
N LEU A 86 -14.08 -5.73 2.85
CA LEU A 86 -13.97 -6.07 4.26
C LEU A 86 -15.13 -5.49 5.09
N ALA A 87 -15.57 -4.26 4.80
CA ALA A 87 -16.73 -3.66 5.46
C ALA A 87 -18.04 -4.39 5.15
N ASN A 88 -18.20 -4.90 3.93
CA ASN A 88 -19.34 -5.74 3.56
C ASN A 88 -19.35 -7.02 4.41
N ILE A 89 -18.21 -7.71 4.50
CA ILE A 89 -18.07 -8.94 5.30
C ILE A 89 -18.29 -8.65 6.80
N ALA A 90 -17.82 -7.50 7.29
CA ALA A 90 -18.01 -7.04 8.66
C ALA A 90 -19.47 -6.70 9.01
N GLY A 91 -20.41 -6.80 8.04
CA GLY A 91 -21.83 -6.52 8.26
C GLY A 91 -22.17 -5.03 8.30
N VAL A 92 -21.30 -4.16 7.77
CA VAL A 92 -21.57 -2.72 7.74
C VAL A 92 -22.74 -2.44 6.76
N PRO A 93 -23.88 -1.83 7.21
CA PRO A 93 -25.11 -1.81 6.43
C PRO A 93 -24.99 -1.17 5.03
N TRP A 94 -24.20 -0.11 4.90
CA TRP A 94 -24.01 0.56 3.61
C TRP A 94 -23.14 -0.25 2.65
N ALA A 95 -22.23 -1.09 3.15
CA ALA A 95 -21.30 -1.85 2.33
C ALA A 95 -21.96 -3.06 1.63
N ASN A 96 -23.14 -3.49 2.09
CA ASN A 96 -23.93 -4.55 1.46
C ASN A 96 -24.65 -4.10 0.17
N ASN A 97 -24.66 -2.79 -0.14
CA ASN A 97 -25.34 -2.29 -1.33
C ASN A 97 -24.49 -2.50 -2.59
N SER A 98 -25.01 -3.27 -3.56
CA SER A 98 -24.39 -3.54 -4.85
C SER A 98 -24.02 -2.28 -5.65
N ILE A 99 -24.75 -1.18 -5.48
CA ILE A 99 -24.44 0.11 -6.12
C ILE A 99 -23.16 0.68 -5.51
N LEU A 100 -23.08 0.73 -4.18
CA LEU A 100 -21.90 1.25 -3.47
C LEU A 100 -20.65 0.42 -3.78
N TYR A 101 -20.78 -0.91 -3.86
CA TYR A 101 -19.66 -1.77 -4.25
C TYR A 101 -19.14 -1.45 -5.67
N LYS A 102 -20.03 -1.26 -6.64
CA LYS A 102 -19.66 -0.83 -8.01
C LYS A 102 -19.04 0.58 -8.02
N SER A 103 -19.58 1.50 -7.23
CA SER A 103 -19.03 2.85 -7.08
C SER A 103 -17.60 2.84 -6.53
N CYS A 104 -17.25 1.91 -5.65
CA CYS A 104 -15.89 1.81 -5.11
C CYS A 104 -14.87 1.39 -6.17
N TRP A 105 -15.25 0.47 -7.06
CA TRP A 105 -14.45 0.15 -8.24
C TRP A 105 -14.30 1.35 -9.18
N ALA A 106 -15.37 2.11 -9.42
CA ALA A 106 -15.31 3.33 -10.22
C ALA A 106 -14.38 4.38 -9.60
N ILE A 107 -14.42 4.56 -8.27
CA ILE A 107 -13.51 5.44 -7.54
C ILE A 107 -12.07 4.96 -7.67
N ALA A 108 -11.78 3.68 -7.48
CA ALA A 108 -10.43 3.14 -7.62
C ALA A 108 -9.87 3.35 -9.04
N ILE A 109 -10.68 3.07 -10.07
CA ILE A 109 -10.30 3.30 -11.48
C ILE A 109 -10.07 4.79 -11.76
N ALA A 110 -10.92 5.68 -11.22
CA ALA A 110 -10.75 7.12 -11.34
C ALA A 110 -9.45 7.61 -10.67
N LEU A 111 -9.16 7.14 -9.46
CA LEU A 111 -7.92 7.47 -8.74
C LEU A 111 -6.68 6.96 -9.50
N ILE A 112 -6.74 5.74 -10.05
CA ILE A 112 -5.67 5.19 -10.89
C ILE A 112 -5.45 6.07 -12.12
N THR A 113 -6.51 6.36 -12.87
CA THR A 113 -6.40 7.17 -14.10
C THR A 113 -5.89 8.57 -13.81
N LEU A 114 -6.38 9.22 -12.75
CA LEU A 114 -5.87 10.52 -12.30
C LEU A 114 -4.39 10.45 -11.90
N GLY A 115 -3.96 9.43 -11.16
CA GLY A 115 -2.57 9.25 -10.74
C GLY A 115 -1.63 8.97 -11.92
N LEU A 116 -2.09 8.27 -12.95
CA LEU A 116 -1.33 8.06 -14.17
C LEU A 116 -1.19 9.36 -14.98
N LEU A 117 -2.23 10.19 -15.03
CA LEU A 117 -2.23 11.44 -15.80
C LEU A 117 -1.44 12.56 -15.13
N THR A 118 -1.50 12.66 -13.80
CA THR A 118 -0.89 13.74 -13.02
C THR A 118 0.53 13.37 -12.58
N ASP A 119 0.68 12.31 -11.79
CA ASP A 119 1.95 11.96 -11.15
C ASP A 119 2.90 11.22 -12.10
N PHE A 120 2.38 10.29 -12.92
CA PHE A 120 3.24 9.45 -13.77
C PHE A 120 3.67 10.13 -15.08
N ARG A 121 2.80 10.95 -15.69
CA ARG A 121 3.10 11.60 -16.97
C ARG A 121 4.18 12.68 -16.86
N GLN A 122 4.26 13.37 -15.72
CA GLN A 122 5.23 14.43 -15.45
C GLN A 122 6.45 13.95 -14.65
N LEU A 123 6.68 12.63 -14.60
CA LEU A 123 7.67 12.02 -13.72
C LEU A 123 9.11 12.27 -14.22
N GLU A 124 9.72 13.38 -13.80
CA GLU A 124 11.15 13.62 -13.94
C GLU A 124 11.90 13.00 -12.76
N LEU A 125 12.70 11.97 -13.05
CA LEU A 125 13.46 11.21 -12.06
C LEU A 125 14.92 11.68 -11.99
N ILE A 126 15.37 12.07 -10.79
CA ILE A 126 16.74 12.47 -10.48
C ILE A 126 17.39 11.41 -9.56
N PRO A 127 18.65 11.02 -9.79
CA PRO A 127 19.36 10.12 -8.90
C PRO A 127 19.56 10.77 -7.52
N THR A 128 19.33 10.02 -6.45
CA THR A 128 19.59 10.46 -5.09
C THR A 128 20.20 9.31 -4.30
N ALA A 129 21.41 9.52 -3.81
CA ALA A 129 22.03 8.63 -2.84
C ALA A 129 21.57 9.03 -1.43
N PHE A 130 20.97 8.09 -0.68
CA PHE A 130 20.59 8.32 0.71
C PHE A 130 20.99 7.13 1.58
N ALA A 131 21.73 7.38 2.65
CA ALA A 131 22.15 6.38 3.64
C ALA A 131 22.76 5.07 3.04
N GLY A 132 23.50 5.19 1.93
CA GLY A 132 24.11 4.05 1.24
C GLY A 132 23.17 3.29 0.28
N THR A 133 21.97 3.80 0.02
CA THR A 133 21.07 3.34 -1.06
C THR A 133 21.14 4.29 -2.25
N LEU A 134 21.00 3.77 -3.47
CA LEU A 134 20.90 4.55 -4.69
C LEU A 134 19.53 4.35 -5.30
N ARG A 135 18.78 5.44 -5.51
CA ARG A 135 17.43 5.40 -6.08
C ARG A 135 17.13 6.67 -6.86
N TYR A 136 16.14 6.59 -7.74
CA TYR A 136 15.61 7.78 -8.39
C TYR A 136 14.38 8.31 -7.64
N LYS A 137 14.33 9.62 -7.44
CA LYS A 137 13.21 10.35 -6.82
C LYS A 137 12.63 11.38 -7.81
N PRO A 138 11.32 11.69 -7.75
CA PRO A 138 10.75 12.81 -8.49
C PRO A 138 11.47 14.13 -8.15
N LYS A 139 11.77 14.92 -9.19
CA LYS A 139 12.37 16.25 -9.09
C LYS A 139 11.47 17.24 -8.35
N SER A 140 10.17 17.20 -8.64
CA SER A 140 9.15 17.95 -7.91
C SER A 140 8.74 17.17 -6.66
N CYS A 141 8.92 17.77 -5.48
CA CYS A 141 8.34 17.25 -4.24
C CYS A 141 6.89 17.73 -4.13
N GLY A 142 6.01 17.15 -4.94
CA GLY A 142 4.57 17.33 -4.77
C GLY A 142 4.06 16.58 -3.54
N VAL A 143 3.10 17.15 -2.83
CA VAL A 143 2.33 16.42 -1.81
C VAL A 143 1.55 15.31 -2.55
N PRO A 144 1.63 14.03 -2.11
CA PRO A 144 0.97 12.93 -2.80
C PRO A 144 -0.53 12.92 -2.47
N ILE A 145 -1.27 13.85 -3.09
CA ILE A 145 -2.69 14.13 -2.79
C ILE A 145 -3.54 12.88 -2.97
N LEU A 146 -3.32 12.12 -4.05
CA LEU A 146 -4.10 10.92 -4.37
C LEU A 146 -3.87 9.80 -3.35
N THR A 147 -2.62 9.56 -2.95
CA THR A 147 -2.28 8.59 -1.90
C THR A 147 -2.93 8.97 -0.56
N ILE A 148 -2.91 10.26 -0.21
CA ILE A 148 -3.56 10.77 1.01
C ILE A 148 -5.07 10.56 0.93
N LEU A 149 -5.69 10.88 -0.21
CA LEU A 149 -7.12 10.69 -0.44
C LEU A 149 -7.51 9.20 -0.30
N THR A 150 -6.73 8.28 -0.90
CA THR A 150 -6.93 6.84 -0.71
C THR A 150 -6.84 6.44 0.75
N ALA A 151 -5.80 6.89 1.46
CA ALA A 151 -5.63 6.59 2.89
C ALA A 151 -6.81 7.11 3.73
N LEU A 152 -7.33 8.31 3.44
CA LEU A 152 -8.49 8.86 4.12
C LEU A 152 -9.74 8.02 3.87
N LEU A 153 -9.99 7.59 2.63
CA LEU A 153 -11.11 6.70 2.31
C LEU A 153 -11.00 5.38 3.08
N VAL A 154 -9.82 4.75 3.07
CA VAL A 154 -9.58 3.51 3.82
C VAL A 154 -9.76 3.72 5.32
N ALA A 155 -9.34 4.86 5.87
CA ALA A 155 -9.50 5.19 7.29
C ALA A 155 -10.99 5.36 7.66
N VAL A 156 -11.78 6.05 6.84
CA VAL A 156 -13.23 6.19 7.06
C VAL A 156 -13.90 4.81 7.08
N VAL A 157 -13.55 3.94 6.14
CA VAL A 157 -14.10 2.58 6.10
C VAL A 157 -13.63 1.75 7.30
N GLY A 158 -12.36 1.85 7.68
CA GLY A 158 -11.81 1.22 8.87
C GLY A 158 -12.50 1.68 10.16
N PHE A 159 -12.88 2.96 10.26
CA PHE A 159 -13.68 3.47 11.37
C PHE A 159 -15.08 2.87 11.42
N CYS A 160 -15.75 2.70 10.27
CA CYS A 160 -17.03 2.02 10.20
C CYS A 160 -16.94 0.55 10.64
N ILE A 161 -15.89 -0.16 10.21
CA ILE A 161 -15.63 -1.56 10.64
C ILE A 161 -15.39 -1.61 12.15
N TRP A 162 -14.60 -0.68 12.69
CA TRP A 162 -14.36 -0.60 14.13
C TRP A 162 -15.66 -0.41 14.91
N HIS A 163 -16.53 0.51 14.49
CA HIS A 163 -17.81 0.71 15.16
C HIS A 163 -18.68 -0.56 15.14
N GLN A 164 -18.66 -1.31 14.04
CA GLN A 164 -19.50 -2.50 13.86
C GLN A 164 -18.97 -3.75 14.59
N THR A 165 -17.66 -3.96 14.59
CA THR A 165 -17.02 -5.22 15.04
C THR A 165 -16.15 -5.05 16.29
N GLN A 166 -15.99 -3.83 16.79
CA GLN A 166 -15.02 -3.45 17.84
C GLN A 166 -13.55 -3.73 17.46
N TRP A 167 -13.27 -4.05 16.19
CA TRP A 167 -11.94 -4.31 15.68
C TRP A 167 -11.27 -3.02 15.17
N LEU A 168 -10.40 -2.44 16.00
CA LEU A 168 -9.75 -1.14 15.77
C LEU A 168 -8.60 -1.20 14.73
N TRP A 169 -8.01 -2.37 14.49
CA TRP A 169 -6.65 -2.47 13.94
C TRP A 169 -6.49 -1.90 12.53
N MET A 170 -7.46 -2.10 11.63
CA MET A 170 -7.40 -1.50 10.29
C MET A 170 -7.38 0.04 10.35
N PHE A 171 -8.18 0.64 11.23
CA PHE A 171 -8.22 2.09 11.40
C PHE A 171 -6.89 2.63 11.92
N VAL A 172 -6.34 2.02 12.99
CA VAL A 172 -5.05 2.41 13.55
C VAL A 172 -3.91 2.21 12.56
N GLY A 173 -3.87 1.09 11.85
CA GLY A 173 -2.87 0.85 10.82
C GLY A 173 -2.90 1.91 9.72
N THR A 174 -4.10 2.33 9.30
CA THR A 174 -4.26 3.38 8.28
C THR A 174 -3.81 4.74 8.81
N LEU A 175 -4.09 5.08 10.07
CA LEU A 175 -3.62 6.33 10.69
C LEU A 175 -2.10 6.35 10.83
N ILE A 176 -1.50 5.24 11.26
CA ILE A 176 -0.04 5.08 11.30
C ILE A 176 0.53 5.29 9.90
N MET A 177 -0.11 4.72 8.87
CA MET A 177 0.26 4.91 7.47
C MET A 177 0.25 6.38 7.04
N LEU A 178 -0.83 7.09 7.36
CA LEU A 178 -1.04 8.47 6.97
C LEU A 178 -0.04 9.41 7.66
N VAL A 179 0.12 9.27 8.98
CA VAL A 179 1.06 10.10 9.77
C VAL A 179 2.50 9.78 9.39
N GLY A 180 2.85 8.49 9.30
CA GLY A 180 4.21 8.06 8.97
C GLY A 180 4.66 8.50 7.58
N ASN A 181 3.78 8.45 6.59
CA ASN A 181 4.10 8.92 5.23
C ASN A 181 4.05 10.45 5.08
N ALA A 182 3.40 11.17 5.99
CA ALA A 182 3.43 12.64 6.03
C ALA A 182 4.76 13.20 6.59
N LEU A 183 5.52 12.40 7.35
CA LEU A 183 6.78 12.84 7.91
C LEU A 183 7.84 13.12 6.81
N PRO A 184 8.66 14.17 6.96
CA PRO A 184 9.65 14.54 5.96
C PRO A 184 10.72 13.45 5.82
N LYS A 185 10.73 12.80 4.65
CA LYS A 185 11.68 11.73 4.28
C LYS A 185 13.14 12.20 4.26
N SER A 186 13.41 13.51 4.33
CA SER A 186 14.75 14.08 4.48
C SER A 186 15.35 13.89 5.88
N ILE A 187 14.50 13.83 6.91
CA ILE A 187 14.93 13.72 8.32
C ILE A 187 14.90 12.26 8.77
N PHE A 188 13.78 11.57 8.56
CA PHE A 188 13.58 10.18 9.02
C PHE A 188 14.07 9.13 8.02
N GLY A 189 14.46 9.59 6.83
CA GLY A 189 14.86 8.72 5.75
C GLY A 189 13.69 7.91 5.17
N PRO A 190 13.97 7.14 4.11
CA PRO A 190 12.95 6.32 3.45
C PRO A 190 12.63 4.99 4.14
N LEU A 191 13.37 4.62 5.17
CA LEU A 191 13.12 3.39 5.93
C LEU A 191 11.78 3.45 6.67
N LEU A 192 11.46 4.62 7.23
CA LEU A 192 10.24 4.81 8.02
C LEU A 192 8.97 4.51 7.20
N GLY A 193 8.97 4.86 5.91
CA GLY A 193 7.86 4.52 5.01
C GLY A 193 7.66 3.00 4.91
N SER A 194 8.72 2.24 4.64
CA SER A 194 8.64 0.77 4.55
C SER A 194 8.14 0.10 5.84
N VAL A 195 8.51 0.62 7.02
CA VAL A 195 8.02 0.11 8.32
C VAL A 195 6.52 0.33 8.45
N VAL A 196 6.12 1.56 8.20
CA VAL A 196 4.76 2.03 8.35
C VAL A 196 3.82 1.32 7.38
N ASP A 197 4.25 1.12 6.14
CA ASP A 197 3.49 0.38 5.13
C ASP A 197 3.38 -1.11 5.50
N CYS A 198 4.44 -1.71 6.07
CA CYS A 198 4.42 -3.09 6.55
C CYS A 198 3.42 -3.30 7.69
N ILE A 199 3.38 -2.37 8.67
CA ILE A 199 2.41 -2.39 9.76
C ILE A 199 0.99 -2.27 9.18
N PHE A 200 0.78 -1.36 8.24
CA PHE A 200 -0.52 -1.15 7.61
C PHE A 200 -1.04 -2.41 6.89
N ILE A 201 -0.22 -3.07 6.06
CA ILE A 201 -0.61 -4.35 5.44
C ILE A 201 -0.90 -5.42 6.48
N LEU A 202 -0.09 -5.53 7.53
CA LEU A 202 -0.31 -6.49 8.60
C LEU A 202 -1.68 -6.29 9.24
N THR A 203 -2.08 -5.04 9.50
CA THR A 203 -3.42 -4.75 10.06
C THR A 203 -4.55 -5.09 9.09
N LEU A 204 -4.35 -4.93 7.78
CA LEU A 204 -5.34 -5.31 6.78
C LEU A 204 -5.49 -6.84 6.67
N LEU A 205 -4.38 -7.58 6.62
CA LEU A 205 -4.41 -9.05 6.60
C LEU A 205 -5.00 -9.62 7.89
N ALA A 206 -4.65 -9.04 9.05
CA ALA A 206 -5.26 -9.43 10.33
C ALA A 206 -6.78 -9.16 10.36
N THR A 207 -7.23 -8.06 9.74
CA THR A 207 -8.65 -7.77 9.61
C THR A 207 -9.35 -8.77 8.68
N ASP A 208 -8.75 -9.11 7.54
CA ASP A 208 -9.28 -10.12 6.62
C ASP A 208 -9.38 -11.51 7.28
N LEU A 209 -8.38 -11.89 8.09
CA LEU A 209 -8.42 -13.11 8.91
C LEU A 209 -9.54 -13.06 9.96
N MET A 210 -9.67 -11.97 10.72
CA MET A 210 -10.74 -11.88 11.72
C MET A 210 -12.14 -11.96 11.08
N MET A 211 -12.31 -11.34 9.91
CA MET A 211 -13.55 -11.46 9.13
C MET A 211 -13.76 -12.88 8.55
N SER A 212 -12.73 -13.74 8.54
CA SER A 212 -12.88 -15.15 8.18
C SER A 212 -13.38 -16.01 9.35
N GLU A 213 -12.97 -15.68 10.58
CA GLU A 213 -13.37 -16.44 11.78
C GLU A 213 -14.80 -16.15 12.22
N PHE A 214 -15.30 -14.92 12.04
CA PHE A 214 -16.67 -14.53 12.43
C PHE A 214 -17.82 -15.22 11.65
N MET A 215 -17.52 -15.95 10.58
CA MET A 215 -18.56 -16.63 9.76
C MET A 215 -18.68 -18.13 10.05
N HIS A 216 -17.94 -18.65 11.03
CA HIS A 216 -18.06 -20.02 11.56
C HIS A 216 -18.68 -20.01 12.95
#